data_AF-A0A7V2RTN1-F1
#
_entry.id   AF-A0A7V2RTN1-F1
#
_cell.length_a   1.000
_cell.length_b   1.000
_cell.length_c   1.000
_cell.angle_alpha   90.00
_cell.angle_beta   90.00
_cell.angle_gamma   90.00
#
_symmetry.space_group_name_H-M   'P 1'
#
loop_
_entity.id
_entity.type
_entity.pdbx_description
1 polymer ?
#
loop_
_entity_poly.entity_id
_entity_poly.type
_entity_poly.pdbx_seq_one_letter_code
_entity_poly.pdbx_strand_id
1 'polypeptide(L)'
;MASAFRRRSLLAALPALALAATASRPRAAAEGADVLALGHLDPAGVTLVDRSRGEVRRHLPLGHEPAQLLIDGRGRRLLASDYDNGLTLLPLVD
;
A
#
# COMPACT_ATOMS: atom_id res chain seq x y z
N MET A 1 5.45 31.92 -27.72
CA MET A 1 6.22 31.28 -26.63
C MET A 1 5.36 31.27 -25.38
N ALA A 2 4.54 30.22 -25.22
CA ALA A 2 3.85 29.83 -23.99
C ALA A 2 3.27 28.43 -24.23
N SER A 3 3.83 27.45 -23.54
CA SER A 3 3.61 26.01 -23.72
C SER A 3 2.21 25.59 -23.30
N ALA A 4 1.51 24.87 -24.18
CA ALA A 4 0.19 24.30 -23.93
C ALA A 4 0.27 23.13 -22.94
N PHE A 5 -0.34 23.28 -21.77
CA PHE A 5 -0.47 22.23 -20.76
C PHE A 5 -1.45 21.15 -21.28
N ARG A 6 -0.92 20.11 -21.91
CA ARG A 6 -1.71 18.95 -22.36
C ARG A 6 -2.25 18.22 -21.12
N ARG A 7 -3.52 18.46 -20.81
CA ARG A 7 -4.33 17.61 -19.92
C ARG A 7 -4.44 16.22 -20.55
N ARG A 8 -3.52 15.32 -20.19
CA ARG A 8 -3.66 13.90 -20.49
C ARG A 8 -4.60 13.29 -19.46
N SER A 9 -5.78 12.95 -19.97
CA SER A 9 -6.90 12.24 -19.38
C SER A 9 -6.51 11.19 -18.33
N LEU A 10 -6.84 11.43 -17.06
CA LEU A 10 -6.79 10.45 -15.96
C LEU A 10 -8.05 9.55 -15.96
N LEU A 11 -8.41 9.04 -17.13
CA LEU A 11 -9.51 8.09 -17.31
C LEU A 11 -8.91 6.75 -17.76
N ALA A 12 -8.22 6.10 -16.85
CA ALA A 12 -7.92 4.67 -16.94
C ALA A 12 -8.39 4.04 -15.63
N ALA A 13 -9.64 3.56 -15.70
CA ALA A 13 -10.33 2.63 -14.83
C ALA A 13 -9.49 2.02 -13.68
N LEU A 14 -9.82 2.42 -12.45
CA LEU A 14 -9.64 1.57 -11.29
C LEU A 14 -11.00 0.87 -11.04
N PRO A 15 -11.27 -0.30 -11.64
CA PRO A 15 -12.31 -1.13 -11.08
C PRO A 15 -11.83 -1.56 -9.68
N ALA A 16 -12.76 -1.67 -8.74
CA ALA A 16 -12.55 -2.13 -7.37
C ALA A 16 -11.85 -1.10 -6.44
N LEU A 17 -12.48 0.04 -6.15
CA LEU A 17 -13.51 0.12 -5.09
C LEU A 17 -14.21 -1.21 -4.71
N ALA A 18 -13.45 -2.25 -4.36
CA ALA A 18 -13.95 -3.39 -3.61
C ALA A 18 -13.42 -3.18 -2.20
N LEU A 19 -14.09 -2.35 -1.40
CA LEU A 19 -15.05 -2.85 -0.43
C LEU A 19 -14.49 -3.99 0.45
N ALA A 20 -13.25 -3.82 0.92
CA ALA A 20 -12.78 -4.37 2.19
C ALA A 20 -12.28 -3.20 3.04
N ALA A 21 -13.24 -2.41 3.52
CA ALA A 21 -13.09 -1.65 4.74
C ALA A 21 -12.82 -2.64 5.89
N THR A 22 -11.57 -3.03 6.11
CA THR A 22 -11.17 -3.84 7.27
C THR A 22 -9.81 -3.42 7.80
N ALA A 23 -9.63 -2.12 8.04
CA ALA A 23 -8.90 -1.56 9.18
C ALA A 23 -9.07 -0.03 9.16
N SER A 24 -9.62 0.51 10.24
CA SER A 24 -9.85 1.93 10.48
C SER A 24 -8.61 2.77 10.17
N ARG A 25 -8.81 3.86 9.41
CA ARG A 25 -7.83 4.93 9.14
C ARG A 25 -6.63 4.47 8.28
N PRO A 26 -6.83 4.34 6.95
CA PRO A 26 -5.71 4.16 6.03
C PRO A 26 -4.78 5.38 6.06
N ARG A 27 -3.47 5.14 6.04
CA ARG A 27 -2.44 6.19 6.17
C ARG A 27 -1.38 6.16 5.08
N ALA A 28 -0.94 4.96 4.72
CA ALA A 28 0.16 4.77 3.79
C ALA A 28 -0.22 3.72 2.75
N ALA A 29 0.36 3.81 1.57
CA ALA A 29 0.22 2.80 0.52
C ALA A 29 1.54 2.63 -0.22
N ALA A 30 1.80 1.41 -0.65
CA ALA A 30 2.87 1.09 -1.58
C ALA A 30 2.37 0.10 -2.64
N GLU A 31 2.86 0.27 -3.86
CA GLU A 31 2.47 -0.55 -5.00
C GLU A 31 3.67 -1.34 -5.51
N GLY A 32 3.46 -2.65 -5.66
CA GLY A 32 4.38 -3.57 -6.33
C GLY A 32 3.79 -4.11 -7.63
N ALA A 33 4.51 -5.04 -8.27
CA ALA A 33 4.06 -5.67 -9.51
C ALA A 33 2.72 -6.42 -9.32
N ASP A 34 2.63 -7.26 -8.27
CA ASP A 34 1.47 -8.14 -8.05
C ASP A 34 0.69 -7.83 -6.77
N VAL A 35 1.17 -6.88 -5.95
CA VAL A 35 0.62 -6.60 -4.62
C VAL A 35 0.47 -5.10 -4.37
N LEU A 36 -0.60 -4.74 -3.69
CA LEU A 36 -0.78 -3.44 -3.05
C LEU A 36 -0.62 -3.63 -1.54
N ALA A 37 0.22 -2.83 -0.91
CA ALA A 37 0.37 -2.79 0.54
C ALA A 37 -0.32 -1.54 1.08
N LEU A 38 -1.29 -1.72 1.98
CA LEU A 38 -2.08 -0.65 2.58
C LEU A 38 -1.81 -0.59 4.08
N GLY A 39 -1.20 0.48 4.55
CA GLY A 39 -0.94 0.72 5.96
C GLY A 39 -2.13 1.37 6.65
N HIS A 40 -2.45 0.88 7.84
CA HIS A 40 -3.57 1.35 8.66
C HIS A 40 -3.16 1.55 10.11
N LEU A 41 -3.83 2.50 10.78
CA LEU A 41 -3.53 2.88 12.16
C LEU A 41 -4.23 1.99 13.18
N ASP A 42 -5.47 1.59 12.91
CA ASP A 42 -6.33 0.91 13.88
C ASP A 42 -6.99 -0.33 13.24
N PRO A 43 -6.55 -1.56 13.55
CA PRO A 43 -5.31 -1.90 14.26
C PRO A 43 -4.07 -1.61 13.41
N ALA A 44 -2.97 -1.32 14.10
CA ALA A 44 -1.73 -0.89 13.48
C ALA A 44 -1.07 -2.04 12.68
N GLY A 45 -0.97 -1.86 11.37
CA GLY A 45 -0.51 -2.92 10.48
C GLY A 45 -0.60 -2.61 9.00
N VAL A 46 -0.40 -3.65 8.20
CA VAL A 46 -0.47 -3.59 6.74
C VAL A 46 -1.39 -4.67 6.18
N THR A 47 -2.26 -4.30 5.26
CA THR A 47 -3.06 -5.22 4.44
C THR A 47 -2.38 -5.36 3.09
N LEU A 48 -2.07 -6.61 2.72
CA LEU A 48 -1.60 -6.97 1.40
C LEU A 48 -2.79 -7.37 0.54
N VAL A 49 -2.93 -6.74 -0.61
CA VAL A 49 -4.01 -6.98 -1.58
C VAL A 49 -3.40 -7.46 -2.89
N ASP A 50 -3.97 -8.50 -3.48
CA ASP A 50 -3.68 -8.92 -4.85
C ASP A 50 -4.05 -7.80 -5.80
N ARG A 51 -3.07 -7.27 -6.53
CA ARG A 51 -3.29 -6.12 -7.40
C ARG A 51 -4.22 -6.44 -8.57
N SER A 52 -4.17 -7.66 -9.10
CA SER A 52 -4.92 -8.05 -10.29
C SER A 52 -6.39 -8.37 -9.99
N ARG A 53 -6.66 -8.93 -8.80
CA ARG A 53 -7.98 -9.40 -8.38
C ARG A 53 -8.68 -8.46 -7.40
N GLY A 54 -7.93 -7.58 -6.73
CA GLY A 54 -8.45 -6.74 -5.65
C GLY A 54 -8.77 -7.51 -4.37
N GLU A 55 -8.23 -8.72 -4.22
CA GLU A 55 -8.51 -9.60 -3.09
C GLU A 55 -7.46 -9.43 -1.99
N VAL A 56 -7.89 -9.38 -0.72
CA VAL A 56 -6.95 -9.37 0.40
C VAL A 56 -6.18 -10.69 0.44
N ARG A 57 -4.85 -10.62 0.30
CA ARG A 57 -3.95 -11.77 0.47
C ARG A 57 -3.69 -12.04 1.95
N ARG A 58 -3.37 -11.00 2.73
CA ARG A 58 -2.92 -11.14 4.12
C ARG A 58 -2.99 -9.84 4.90
N HIS A 59 -3.20 -9.93 6.21
CA HIS A 59 -2.94 -8.85 7.16
C HIS A 59 -1.65 -9.12 7.94
N LEU A 60 -0.80 -8.10 8.07
CA LEU A 60 0.46 -8.12 8.79
C LEU A 60 0.37 -7.15 9.97
N PRO A 61 0.27 -7.65 11.23
CA PRO A 61 0.31 -6.78 12.38
C PRO A 61 1.72 -6.19 12.54
N LEU A 62 1.80 -4.89 12.74
CA LEU A 62 3.07 -4.18 12.94
C LEU A 62 3.34 -3.83 14.41
N GLY A 63 2.27 -3.65 15.20
CA GLY A 63 2.38 -3.17 16.59
C GLY A 63 2.67 -1.67 16.70
N HIS A 64 2.94 -0.98 15.59
CA HIS A 64 3.10 0.46 15.47
C HIS A 64 2.39 1.00 14.23
N GLU A 65 2.17 2.31 14.21
CA GLU A 65 1.47 3.02 13.14
C GLU A 65 2.38 3.24 11.92
N PRO A 66 2.15 2.58 10.78
CA PRO A 66 2.99 2.78 9.60
C PRO A 66 2.78 4.18 9.01
N ALA A 67 3.87 4.95 8.97
CA ALA A 67 3.97 6.28 8.38
C ALA A 67 4.24 6.22 6.87
N GLN A 68 5.18 5.37 6.47
CA GLN A 68 5.59 5.17 5.07
C GLN A 68 5.78 3.69 4.80
N LEU A 69 5.50 3.31 3.56
CA LEU A 69 5.64 1.96 3.06
C LEU A 69 6.47 1.99 1.77
N LEU A 70 7.37 1.02 1.62
CA LEU A 70 8.14 0.80 0.39
C LEU A 70 8.27 -0.68 0.10
N ILE A 71 7.87 -1.09 -1.10
CA ILE A 71 8.12 -2.44 -1.60
C ILE A 71 9.49 -2.46 -2.30
N ASP A 72 10.31 -3.47 -2.01
CA ASP A 72 11.62 -3.59 -2.66
C ASP A 72 11.48 -3.83 -4.17
N GLY A 73 12.53 -3.52 -4.94
CA GLY A 73 12.50 -3.66 -6.41
C GLY A 73 12.30 -5.09 -6.91
N ARG A 74 12.34 -6.09 -6.02
CA ARG A 74 12.07 -7.50 -6.32
C ARG A 74 10.64 -7.92 -5.94
N GLY A 75 9.85 -7.06 -5.30
CA GLY A 75 8.51 -7.38 -4.83
C GLY A 75 8.46 -8.42 -3.69
N ARG A 76 9.57 -8.65 -3.00
CA ARG A 76 9.70 -9.72 -1.98
C ARG A 76 9.63 -9.21 -0.56
N ARG A 77 9.89 -7.92 -0.35
CA ARG A 77 9.96 -7.31 0.97
C ARG A 77 9.22 -5.99 1.00
N LEU A 78 8.60 -5.71 2.14
CA LEU A 78 8.01 -4.45 2.49
C LEU A 78 8.83 -3.82 3.61
N LEU A 79 9.25 -2.58 3.41
CA LEU A 79 9.79 -1.73 4.45
C LEU A 79 8.65 -0.84 4.97
N ALA A 80 8.42 -0.86 6.27
CA ALA A 80 7.49 0.01 6.96
C ALA A 80 8.26 0.86 7.97
N SER A 81 8.10 2.18 7.93
CA SER A 81 8.61 3.08 8.95
C SER A 81 7.48 3.66 9.77
N ASP A 82 7.77 4.06 11.00
CA ASP A 82 6.86 4.84 11.84
C ASP A 82 7.43 6.25 12.12
N TYR A 83 6.80 7.03 12.99
CA TYR A 83 7.26 8.37 13.40
C TYR A 83 8.24 8.37 14.56
N ASP A 84 8.40 7.23 15.23
CA ASP A 84 9.23 7.04 16.42
C ASP A 84 10.61 6.44 16.06
N ASN A 85 11.01 6.58 14.78
CA ASN A 85 12.23 6.02 14.19
C ASN A 85 12.28 4.50 14.12
N GLY A 86 11.14 3.82 14.25
CA GLY A 86 11.00 2.41 14.00
C GLY A 86 11.02 2.09 12.51
N LEU A 87 11.70 1.00 12.18
CA LEU A 87 11.78 0.44 10.84
C LEU A 87 11.54 -1.06 10.92
N THR A 88 10.54 -1.54 10.20
CA THR A 88 10.18 -2.96 10.15
C THR A 88 10.29 -3.46 8.72
N LEU A 89 11.00 -4.58 8.55
CA LEU A 89 11.12 -5.27 7.28
C LEU A 89 10.26 -6.53 7.34
N LEU A 90 9.25 -6.59 6.47
CA LEU A 90 8.32 -7.71 6.39
C LEU A 90 8.52 -8.47 5.08
N PRO A 91 8.45 -9.82 5.10
CA PRO A 91 8.37 -10.59 3.87
C PRO A 91 6.98 -10.40 3.22
N LEU A 92 6.96 -10.28 1.89
CA LEU A 92 5.72 -10.24 1.09
C LEU A 92 5.35 -11.60 0.49
N VAL A 93 6.28 -12.56 0.59
CA VAL A 93 6.13 -13.95 0.21
C VAL A 93 6.33 -14.79 1.46
N ASP A 94 5.54 -15.86 1.63
CA ASP A 94 5.74 -16.80 2.73
C ASP A 94 7.06 -17.57 2.62
#